data_AF-A0A3M3Y031-F1
#
_entry.id   AF-A0A3M3Y031-F1
#
_cell.length_a   1.000
_cell.length_b   1.000
_cell.length_c   1.000
_cell.angle_alpha   90.00
_cell.angle_beta   90.00
_cell.angle_gamma   90.00
#
_symmetry.space_group_name_H-M   'P 1'
#
loop_
_entity.id
_entity.type
_entity.pdbx_description
1 polymer ?
#
loop_
_entity_poly.entity_id
_entity_poly.type
_entity_poly.pdbx_seq_one_letter_code
_entity_poly.pdbx_strand_id
1 'polypeptide(L)'
;MQFSTQSAFDAYARGIHFAARKVMQISRSKLNEALAHGLGFRTYASLCASLESGPVEPANGFDQAAFQTSVARLESWSKVPVLAVLAEGHTFYIEIEKWPHGLGQRNNDHYSDVSYHVVMNVSKGDGAKAEAGQPFTLPVFGQSVAEERFRVDSGYSYRVTDGLYVSRFRKGSQTMRSSLKDGRWGGEAFIYGFAEQQDDSPTLETIKSDLVRAILPTTSGRVICGVYHPDRYDPNARRIEITLDSRVLDFLNGEPLVFKIPVLEKRFFVMDDKRSNTEGIGVIVNGFWGAAVNSNGVEEVENPTSLAEVQVLMQIAVEKSLSELGYNRKQA
;
A
#
# COMPACT_ATOMS: atom_id res chain seq x y z
N MET A 1 6.72 -9.70 17.96
CA MET A 1 8.07 -9.30 17.52
C MET A 1 8.91 -9.04 18.76
N GLN A 2 9.92 -9.86 19.01
CA GLN A 2 10.76 -9.80 20.21
C GLN A 2 12.20 -9.55 19.79
N PHE A 3 12.89 -8.67 20.51
CA PHE A 3 14.31 -8.41 20.30
C PHE A 3 15.09 -8.66 21.59
N SER A 4 16.06 -9.55 21.52
CA SER A 4 16.94 -9.88 22.64
C SER A 4 18.13 -8.93 22.78
N THR A 5 18.48 -8.19 21.73
CA THR A 5 19.63 -7.27 21.71
C THR A 5 19.38 -6.07 20.78
N GLN A 6 20.10 -4.97 21.01
CA GLN A 6 20.16 -3.84 20.09
C GLN A 6 20.62 -4.27 18.68
N SER A 7 21.63 -5.13 18.59
CA SER A 7 22.15 -5.63 17.31
C SER A 7 21.09 -6.36 16.47
N ALA A 8 20.21 -7.13 17.12
CA ALA A 8 19.10 -7.82 16.45
C ALA A 8 18.07 -6.81 15.91
N PHE A 9 17.70 -5.80 16.71
CA PHE A 9 16.84 -4.71 16.26
C PHE A 9 17.46 -3.94 15.09
N ASP A 10 18.74 -3.57 15.19
CA ASP A 10 19.45 -2.83 14.14
C ASP A 10 19.59 -3.64 12.85
N ALA A 11 19.75 -4.97 12.93
CA ALA A 11 19.72 -5.84 11.76
C ALA A 11 18.34 -5.84 11.09
N TYR A 12 17.28 -5.94 11.89
CA TYR A 12 15.91 -5.89 11.42
C TYR A 12 15.57 -4.55 10.73
N ALA A 13 15.85 -3.43 11.39
CA ALA A 13 15.61 -2.10 10.84
C ALA A 13 16.44 -1.84 9.56
N ARG A 14 17.67 -2.36 9.49
CA ARG A 14 18.47 -2.34 8.25
C ARG A 14 17.84 -3.13 7.12
N GLY A 15 17.25 -4.30 7.42
CA GLY A 15 16.54 -5.10 6.42
C GLY A 15 15.39 -4.33 5.78
N ILE A 16 14.54 -3.70 6.59
CA ILE A 16 13.45 -2.84 6.10
C ILE A 16 13.99 -1.67 5.29
N HIS A 17 15.00 -0.96 5.82
CA HIS A 17 15.61 0.18 5.14
C HIS A 17 16.18 -0.21 3.76
N PHE A 18 16.88 -1.34 3.69
CA PHE A 18 17.46 -1.85 2.46
C PHE A 18 16.40 -2.29 1.44
N ALA A 19 15.28 -2.86 1.89
CA ALA A 19 14.16 -3.18 1.00
C ALA A 19 13.47 -1.92 0.48
N ALA A 20 13.13 -0.99 1.37
CA ALA A 20 12.42 0.25 1.04
C ALA A 20 13.26 1.17 0.12
N ARG A 21 14.57 1.30 0.36
CA ARG A 21 15.43 2.20 -0.44
C ARG A 21 15.52 1.83 -1.93
N LYS A 22 15.13 0.60 -2.31
CA LYS A 22 15.08 0.16 -3.70
C LYS A 22 13.95 0.82 -4.49
N VAL A 23 12.99 1.44 -3.80
CA VAL A 23 11.77 2.00 -4.40
C VAL A 23 11.39 3.37 -3.85
N MET A 24 11.90 3.78 -2.69
CA MET A 24 11.64 5.11 -2.14
C MET A 24 12.77 5.59 -1.25
N GLN A 25 13.01 6.90 -1.24
CA GLN A 25 13.95 7.49 -0.29
C GLN A 25 13.38 7.44 1.13
N ILE A 26 14.16 6.95 2.09
CA ILE A 26 13.78 6.87 3.50
C ILE A 26 15.00 7.08 4.40
N SER A 27 14.82 7.86 5.47
CA SER A 27 15.86 8.02 6.49
C SER A 27 15.87 6.82 7.44
N ARG A 28 17.05 6.22 7.62
CA ARG A 28 17.23 5.14 8.60
C ARG A 28 16.96 5.61 10.03
N SER A 29 17.36 6.84 10.40
CA SER A 29 17.13 7.35 11.75
C SER A 29 15.64 7.52 12.04
N LYS A 30 14.87 8.05 11.10
CA LYS A 30 13.42 8.21 11.23
C LYS A 30 12.69 6.88 11.24
N LEU A 31 13.15 5.89 10.45
CA LEU A 31 12.64 4.53 10.50
C LEU A 31 12.88 3.88 11.87
N ASN A 32 14.08 4.02 12.43
CA ASN A 32 14.40 3.51 13.77
C ASN A 32 13.49 4.12 14.85
N GLU A 33 13.26 5.44 14.79
CA GLU A 33 12.34 6.14 15.69
C GLU A 33 10.89 5.63 15.54
N ALA A 34 10.42 5.43 14.32
CA ALA A 34 9.09 4.89 14.08
C ALA A 34 8.94 3.45 14.60
N LEU A 35 9.93 2.59 14.35
CA LEU A 35 9.95 1.22 14.85
C LEU A 35 9.97 1.16 16.38
N ALA A 36 10.73 2.07 17.03
CA ALA A 36 10.72 2.20 18.47
C ALA A 36 9.31 2.59 19.00
N HIS A 37 8.60 3.49 18.31
CA HIS A 37 7.20 3.83 18.65
C HIS A 37 6.28 2.63 18.54
N GLY A 38 6.43 1.80 17.49
CA GLY A 38 5.69 0.55 17.35
C GLY A 38 5.98 -0.46 18.46
N LEU A 39 7.17 -0.44 19.05
CA LEU A 39 7.54 -1.26 20.22
C LEU A 39 7.11 -0.64 21.57
N GLY A 40 6.40 0.49 21.56
CA GLY A 40 5.93 1.17 22.77
C GLY A 40 6.92 2.15 23.41
N PHE A 41 8.03 2.45 22.73
CA PHE A 41 9.06 3.38 23.21
C PHE A 41 8.86 4.78 22.62
N ARG A 42 9.15 5.81 23.40
CA ARG A 42 9.02 7.21 22.93
C ARG A 42 10.13 7.62 21.97
N THR A 43 11.29 6.99 22.06
CA THR A 43 12.45 7.27 21.20
C THR A 43 13.26 6.01 20.94
N TYR A 44 14.05 6.01 19.86
CA TYR A 44 15.01 4.94 19.60
C TYR A 44 16.04 4.79 20.73
N ALA A 45 16.52 5.91 21.29
CA ALA A 45 17.43 5.88 22.43
C ALA A 45 16.83 5.16 23.66
N SER A 46 15.54 5.37 23.94
CA SER A 46 14.86 4.68 25.06
C SER A 46 14.72 3.17 24.82
N LEU A 47 14.53 2.75 23.57
CA LEU A 47 14.54 1.34 23.19
C LEU A 47 15.95 0.73 23.41
N CYS A 48 17.02 1.40 22.97
CA CYS A 48 18.38 0.91 23.17
C CYS A 48 18.72 0.72 24.65
N ALA A 49 18.43 1.72 25.49
CA ALA A 49 18.66 1.62 26.93
C ALA A 49 17.89 0.45 27.58
N SER A 50 16.67 0.17 27.08
CA SER A 50 15.90 -0.99 27.54
C SER A 50 16.53 -2.31 27.10
N LEU A 51 17.03 -2.40 25.86
CA LEU A 51 17.70 -3.60 25.33
C LEU A 51 19.04 -3.89 26.03
N GLU A 52 19.71 -2.86 26.54
CA GLU A 52 20.90 -3.02 27.39
C GLU A 52 20.56 -3.68 28.74
N SER A 53 19.35 -3.46 29.25
CA SER A 53 18.88 -4.00 30.53
C SER A 53 18.30 -5.43 30.41
N GLY A 54 18.07 -5.91 29.20
CA GLY A 54 17.56 -7.25 28.91
C GLY A 54 16.67 -7.32 27.67
N PRO A 55 16.16 -8.51 27.31
CA PRO A 55 15.25 -8.67 26.18
C PRO A 55 14.02 -7.77 26.31
N VAL A 56 13.66 -7.12 25.21
CA VAL A 56 12.42 -6.34 25.13
C VAL A 56 11.33 -7.23 24.55
N GLU A 57 10.43 -7.64 25.42
CA GLU A 57 9.10 -8.11 25.05
C GLU A 57 8.15 -6.92 25.16
N PRO A 58 7.68 -6.33 24.05
CA PRO A 58 6.69 -5.27 24.14
C PRO A 58 5.45 -5.84 24.83
N ALA A 59 5.02 -5.23 25.94
CA ALA A 59 3.91 -5.70 26.78
C ALA A 59 2.60 -5.94 25.99
N ASN A 60 2.48 -5.29 24.83
CA ASN A 60 1.32 -5.37 23.95
C ASN A 60 1.66 -5.89 22.54
N GLY A 61 2.82 -6.51 22.29
CA GLY A 61 3.26 -6.81 20.92
C GLY A 61 3.64 -5.54 20.14
N PHE A 62 3.84 -5.66 18.82
CA PHE A 62 4.15 -4.51 17.96
C PHE A 62 2.87 -3.74 17.60
N ASP A 63 2.78 -2.47 17.97
CA ASP A 63 1.66 -1.59 17.69
C ASP A 63 1.81 -0.93 16.31
N GLN A 64 1.08 -1.47 15.33
CA GLN A 64 1.06 -0.97 13.96
C GLN A 64 0.50 0.45 13.86
N ALA A 65 -0.49 0.83 14.67
CA ALA A 65 -1.04 2.17 14.63
C ALA A 65 -0.02 3.21 15.11
N ALA A 66 0.73 2.89 16.17
CA ALA A 66 1.80 3.75 16.67
C ALA A 66 2.94 3.89 15.65
N PHE A 67 3.36 2.77 15.04
CA PHE A 67 4.36 2.77 13.97
C PHE A 67 3.92 3.63 12.78
N GLN A 68 2.73 3.37 12.21
CA GLN A 68 2.19 4.07 11.05
C GLN A 68 2.03 5.58 11.31
N THR A 69 1.52 5.95 12.50
CA THR A 69 1.42 7.36 12.93
C THR A 69 2.79 8.03 12.96
N SER A 70 3.81 7.33 13.47
CA SER A 70 5.17 7.87 13.56
C SER A 70 5.82 8.03 12.18
N VAL A 71 5.66 7.05 11.28
CA VAL A 71 6.13 7.15 9.89
C VAL A 71 5.46 8.33 9.17
N ALA A 72 4.14 8.47 9.27
CA ALA A 72 3.41 9.57 8.64
C ALA A 72 3.97 10.94 9.06
N ARG A 73 4.25 11.11 10.36
CA ARG A 73 4.76 12.35 10.95
C ARG A 73 6.23 12.62 10.61
N LEU A 74 7.07 11.60 10.61
CA LEU A 74 8.52 11.76 10.44
C LEU A 74 8.93 11.79 8.96
N GLU A 75 8.22 11.05 8.10
CA GLU A 75 8.54 10.85 6.69
C GLU A 75 7.47 11.45 5.79
N SER A 76 6.42 10.69 5.48
CA SER A 76 5.31 11.10 4.61
C SER A 76 4.22 10.03 4.63
N TRP A 77 2.97 10.45 4.50
CA TRP A 77 1.79 9.57 4.36
C TRP A 77 1.97 8.52 3.25
N SER A 78 2.55 8.88 2.11
CA SER A 78 2.69 7.97 0.96
C SER A 78 3.64 6.79 1.20
N LYS A 79 4.51 6.86 2.22
CA LYS A 79 5.46 5.77 2.55
C LYS A 79 4.88 4.76 3.54
N VAL A 80 3.85 5.15 4.29
CA VAL A 80 3.30 4.36 5.40
C VAL A 80 2.81 2.98 4.94
N PRO A 81 2.00 2.83 3.87
CA PRO A 81 1.45 1.53 3.52
C PRO A 81 2.52 0.50 3.15
N VAL A 82 3.57 0.92 2.45
CA VAL A 82 4.70 0.04 2.12
C VAL A 82 5.51 -0.33 3.36
N LEU A 83 5.83 0.66 4.21
CA LEU A 83 6.65 0.41 5.39
C LEU A 83 5.92 -0.44 6.44
N ALA A 84 4.60 -0.33 6.54
CA ALA A 84 3.78 -1.19 7.38
C ALA A 84 3.94 -2.67 6.99
N VAL A 85 3.82 -2.97 5.69
CA VAL A 85 3.96 -4.34 5.16
C VAL A 85 5.38 -4.88 5.32
N LEU A 86 6.41 -4.04 5.09
CA LEU A 86 7.80 -4.42 5.36
C LEU A 86 8.06 -4.66 6.85
N ALA A 87 7.41 -3.90 7.73
CA ALA A 87 7.47 -4.11 9.19
C ALA A 87 6.72 -5.37 9.66
N GLU A 88 5.89 -5.98 8.81
CA GLU A 88 5.33 -7.32 9.04
C GLU A 88 6.29 -8.44 8.57
N GLY A 89 7.44 -8.08 7.99
CA GLY A 89 8.45 -9.02 7.50
C GLY A 89 8.27 -9.47 6.05
N HIS A 90 7.35 -8.86 5.30
CA HIS A 90 7.21 -9.16 3.88
C HIS A 90 8.44 -8.72 3.10
N THR A 91 8.74 -9.45 2.04
CA THR A 91 9.77 -9.12 1.06
C THR A 91 9.17 -9.06 -0.33
N PHE A 92 9.79 -8.29 -1.21
CA PHE A 92 9.36 -8.19 -2.59
C PHE A 92 10.56 -8.16 -3.53
N TYR A 93 10.33 -8.64 -4.74
CA TYR A 93 11.26 -8.56 -5.86
C TYR A 93 10.49 -8.15 -7.10
N ILE A 94 11.08 -7.23 -7.87
CA ILE A 94 10.50 -6.77 -9.13
C ILE A 94 11.57 -6.79 -10.19
N GLU A 95 11.22 -7.47 -11.26
CA GLU A 95 12.02 -7.71 -12.45
C GLU A 95 11.36 -6.96 -13.62
N ILE A 96 12.17 -6.19 -14.33
CA ILE A 96 11.76 -5.48 -15.53
C ILE A 96 12.77 -5.82 -16.61
N GLU A 97 12.34 -6.62 -17.58
CA GLU A 97 13.20 -7.12 -18.66
C GLU A 97 12.74 -6.55 -19.99
N LYS A 98 13.66 -5.99 -20.76
CA LYS A 98 13.35 -5.49 -22.10
C LYS A 98 12.98 -6.66 -23.01
N TRP A 99 11.87 -6.54 -23.74
CA TRP A 99 11.53 -7.56 -24.74
C TRP A 99 12.63 -7.63 -25.81
N PRO A 100 13.00 -8.83 -26.31
CA PRO A 100 13.95 -8.97 -27.39
C PRO A 100 13.47 -8.28 -28.69
N HIS A 101 14.42 -7.95 -29.56
CA HIS A 101 14.16 -7.48 -30.93
C HIS A 101 14.00 -8.68 -31.88
N GLY A 102 13.25 -8.53 -32.99
CA GLY A 102 13.18 -9.53 -34.07
C GLY A 102 11.76 -9.91 -34.52
N LEU A 103 11.63 -10.54 -35.69
CA LEU A 103 10.33 -10.94 -36.27
C LEU A 103 9.42 -11.66 -35.25
N GLY A 104 8.20 -11.13 -35.05
CA GLY A 104 7.24 -11.64 -34.06
C GLY A 104 7.46 -11.17 -32.62
N GLN A 105 8.51 -10.39 -32.35
CA GLN A 105 8.77 -9.74 -31.07
C GLN A 105 8.15 -8.33 -30.98
N ARG A 106 8.07 -7.80 -29.75
CA ARG A 106 7.41 -6.53 -29.44
C ARG A 106 8.25 -5.27 -29.69
N ASN A 107 9.58 -5.40 -29.80
CA ASN A 107 10.50 -4.27 -30.03
C ASN A 107 11.00 -4.20 -31.48
N ASN A 108 10.16 -4.54 -32.45
CA ASN A 108 10.53 -4.38 -33.87
C ASN A 108 10.47 -2.92 -34.31
N ASP A 109 11.22 -2.58 -35.37
CA ASP A 109 11.30 -1.23 -35.95
C ASP A 109 9.95 -0.63 -36.38
N HIS A 110 8.91 -1.46 -36.49
CA HIS A 110 7.53 -1.02 -36.79
C HIS A 110 6.77 -0.47 -35.58
N TYR A 111 7.24 -0.74 -34.36
CA TYR A 111 6.62 -0.23 -33.14
C TYR A 111 7.30 1.07 -32.73
N SER A 112 6.49 2.09 -32.40
CA SER A 112 6.98 3.38 -31.91
C SER A 112 7.35 3.36 -30.43
N ASP A 113 7.05 2.26 -29.74
CA ASP A 113 7.29 2.06 -28.31
C ASP A 113 8.37 1.00 -28.05
N VAL A 114 9.00 1.13 -26.88
CA VAL A 114 9.87 0.11 -26.32
C VAL A 114 9.13 -0.60 -25.20
N SER A 115 8.94 -1.90 -25.37
CA SER A 115 8.23 -2.80 -24.49
C SER A 115 9.16 -3.55 -23.53
N TYR A 116 8.69 -3.72 -22.29
CA TYR A 116 9.35 -4.50 -21.23
C TYR A 116 8.34 -5.47 -20.61
N HIS A 117 8.81 -6.65 -20.24
CA HIS A 117 8.09 -7.58 -19.38
C HIS A 117 8.32 -7.20 -17.92
N VAL A 118 7.25 -7.15 -17.13
CA VAL A 118 7.31 -6.78 -15.71
C VAL A 118 6.73 -7.88 -14.85
N VAL A 119 7.50 -8.32 -13.86
CA VAL A 119 7.06 -9.30 -12.86
C VAL A 119 7.36 -8.77 -11.47
N MET A 120 6.35 -8.79 -10.61
CA MET A 120 6.53 -8.56 -9.18
C MET A 120 6.18 -9.82 -8.40
N ASN A 121 7.10 -10.24 -7.54
CA ASN A 121 6.89 -11.32 -6.58
C ASN A 121 6.89 -10.75 -5.16
N VAL A 122 5.98 -11.24 -4.32
CA VAL A 122 5.86 -10.86 -2.92
C VAL A 122 5.81 -12.12 -2.06
N SER A 123 6.63 -12.13 -1.02
CA SER A 123 6.75 -13.23 -0.07
C SER A 123 6.55 -12.72 1.36
N LYS A 124 5.98 -13.57 2.21
CA LYS A 124 5.88 -13.37 3.65
C LYS A 124 7.25 -13.60 4.31
N GLY A 125 7.37 -13.26 5.59
CA GLY A 125 8.63 -13.39 6.34
C GLY A 125 9.15 -14.83 6.47
N ASP A 126 8.29 -15.83 6.32
CA ASP A 126 8.62 -17.25 6.28
C ASP A 126 8.99 -17.77 4.87
N GLY A 127 8.99 -16.88 3.86
CA GLY A 127 9.24 -17.21 2.47
C GLY A 127 8.01 -17.73 1.71
N ALA A 128 6.86 -17.92 2.38
CA ALA A 128 5.63 -18.30 1.71
C ALA A 128 5.16 -17.19 0.77
N LYS A 129 4.41 -17.56 -0.27
CA LYS A 129 3.79 -16.62 -1.20
C LYS A 129 2.78 -15.73 -0.46
N ALA A 130 2.85 -14.42 -0.69
CA ALA A 130 1.88 -13.50 -0.15
C ALA A 130 0.66 -13.41 -1.08
N GLU A 131 -0.56 -13.45 -0.54
CA GLU A 131 -1.76 -13.22 -1.35
C GLU A 131 -2.20 -11.75 -1.21
N ALA A 132 -2.81 -11.21 -2.26
CA ALA A 132 -3.48 -9.93 -2.14
C ALA A 132 -4.83 -10.10 -1.42
N GLY A 133 -5.05 -9.35 -0.36
CA GLY A 133 -6.35 -9.31 0.32
C GLY A 133 -7.39 -8.40 -0.37
N GLN A 134 -6.99 -7.62 -1.38
CA GLN A 134 -7.91 -6.92 -2.28
C GLN A 134 -7.24 -6.56 -3.62
N PRO A 135 -8.00 -6.28 -4.69
CA PRO A 135 -7.43 -5.75 -5.92
C PRO A 135 -6.84 -4.35 -5.74
N PHE A 136 -5.78 -4.06 -6.49
CA PHE A 136 -5.18 -2.73 -6.60
C PHE A 136 -5.48 -2.09 -7.95
N THR A 137 -5.21 -0.80 -8.06
CA THR A 137 -5.27 -0.04 -9.31
C THR A 137 -3.86 0.19 -9.81
N LEU A 138 -3.61 -0.12 -11.09
CA LEU A 138 -2.31 0.16 -11.72
C LEU A 138 -2.02 1.67 -11.73
N PRO A 139 -0.74 2.07 -11.57
CA PRO A 139 -0.36 3.47 -11.64
C PRO A 139 -0.58 4.05 -13.05
N VAL A 140 -0.86 5.35 -13.09
CA VAL A 140 -1.04 6.16 -14.30
C VAL A 140 0.01 7.26 -14.30
N PHE A 141 0.72 7.43 -15.41
CA PHE A 141 1.88 8.33 -15.52
C PHE A 141 1.56 9.52 -16.43
N GLY A 142 0.58 10.32 -16.04
CA GLY A 142 0.11 11.52 -16.75
C GLY A 142 -1.28 11.93 -16.31
N GLN A 143 -1.78 13.07 -16.78
CA GLN A 143 -3.17 13.49 -16.52
C GLN A 143 -4.10 13.18 -17.70
N SER A 144 -3.52 12.99 -18.89
CA SER A 144 -4.25 12.66 -20.11
C SER A 144 -3.47 11.71 -21.02
N VAL A 145 -4.14 11.16 -22.03
CA VAL A 145 -3.52 10.32 -23.07
C VAL A 145 -2.41 11.08 -23.82
N ALA A 146 -2.54 12.40 -23.99
CA ALA A 146 -1.56 13.20 -24.71
C ALA A 146 -0.27 13.46 -23.90
N GLU A 147 -0.36 13.38 -22.57
CA GLU A 147 0.75 13.62 -21.65
C GLU A 147 1.46 12.36 -21.20
N GLU A 148 0.77 11.22 -21.22
CA GLU A 148 1.38 9.94 -20.86
C GLU A 148 2.54 9.66 -21.82
N ARG A 149 3.74 9.39 -21.29
CA ARG A 149 4.96 9.08 -22.07
C ARG A 149 5.35 7.62 -22.00
N PHE A 150 4.87 6.96 -20.95
CA PHE A 150 5.08 5.56 -20.70
C PHE A 150 3.92 5.05 -19.84
N ARG A 151 3.69 3.75 -19.88
CA ARG A 151 2.62 3.13 -19.10
C ARG A 151 3.01 1.73 -18.65
N VAL A 152 2.37 1.29 -17.58
CA VAL A 152 2.32 -0.12 -17.21
C VAL A 152 0.91 -0.65 -17.43
N ASP A 153 0.81 -1.88 -17.89
CA ASP A 153 -0.45 -2.59 -18.06
C ASP A 153 -0.35 -4.01 -17.51
N SER A 154 -1.49 -4.56 -17.08
CA SER A 154 -1.53 -5.89 -16.49
C SER A 154 -1.77 -6.96 -17.54
N GLY A 155 -1.11 -8.11 -17.38
CA GLY A 155 -1.41 -9.31 -18.14
C GLY A 155 -2.86 -9.75 -17.89
N TYR A 156 -3.51 -10.28 -18.93
CA TYR A 156 -4.94 -10.63 -18.89
C TYR A 156 -5.34 -11.49 -17.67
N SER A 157 -4.50 -12.45 -17.29
CA SER A 157 -4.73 -13.35 -16.16
C SER A 157 -4.78 -12.68 -14.79
N TYR A 158 -4.29 -11.45 -14.65
CA TYR A 158 -4.26 -10.72 -13.38
C TYR A 158 -5.32 -9.63 -13.28
N ARG A 159 -6.04 -9.35 -14.37
CA ARG A 159 -7.09 -8.32 -14.40
C ARG A 159 -8.30 -8.73 -13.58
N VAL A 160 -8.89 -7.73 -12.93
CA VAL A 160 -10.13 -7.85 -12.17
C VAL A 160 -11.25 -7.16 -12.95
N THR A 161 -12.21 -7.95 -13.42
CA THR A 161 -13.29 -7.51 -14.32
C THR A 161 -14.63 -7.34 -13.60
N ASP A 162 -14.74 -7.82 -12.37
CA ASP A 162 -15.88 -7.66 -11.48
C ASP A 162 -15.74 -6.41 -10.59
N GLY A 163 -16.86 -5.94 -10.06
CA GLY A 163 -16.92 -4.76 -9.18
C GLY A 163 -16.86 -3.41 -9.91
N LEU A 164 -16.31 -2.41 -9.22
CA LEU A 164 -16.24 -1.04 -9.71
C LEU A 164 -15.14 -0.89 -10.75
N TYR A 165 -15.54 -0.61 -11.99
CA TYR A 165 -14.65 -0.49 -13.13
C TYR A 165 -13.80 0.78 -13.07
N VAL A 166 -12.50 0.64 -13.36
CA VAL A 166 -11.53 1.74 -13.47
C VAL A 166 -10.82 1.58 -14.80
N SER A 167 -10.88 2.58 -15.66
CA SER A 167 -10.10 2.61 -16.89
C SER A 167 -9.07 3.73 -16.87
N ARG A 168 -8.05 3.58 -17.73
CA ARG A 168 -7.03 4.61 -17.90
C ARG A 168 -7.69 5.92 -18.36
N PHE A 169 -7.45 7.00 -17.62
CA PHE A 169 -8.07 8.33 -17.83
C PHE A 169 -9.60 8.32 -17.92
N ARG A 170 -10.29 7.30 -17.36
CA ARG A 170 -11.74 7.12 -17.44
C ARG A 170 -12.31 7.05 -18.86
N LYS A 171 -11.48 6.66 -19.83
CA LYS A 171 -11.84 6.58 -21.26
C LYS A 171 -11.35 5.28 -21.91
N GLY A 172 -10.71 4.40 -21.15
CA GLY A 172 -10.12 3.16 -21.67
C GLY A 172 -11.15 2.03 -21.76
N SER A 173 -10.90 1.08 -22.67
CA SER A 173 -11.71 -0.14 -22.82
C SER A 173 -11.23 -1.29 -21.91
N GLN A 174 -10.10 -1.10 -21.24
CA GLN A 174 -9.50 -2.11 -20.36
C GLN A 174 -9.48 -1.62 -18.91
N THR A 175 -9.78 -2.55 -18.00
CA THR A 175 -9.70 -2.32 -16.56
C THR A 175 -8.26 -2.17 -16.11
N MET A 176 -8.03 -1.16 -15.27
CA MET A 176 -6.79 -0.90 -14.55
C MET A 176 -6.75 -1.62 -13.20
N ARG A 177 -7.84 -2.27 -12.80
CA ARG A 177 -7.91 -3.08 -11.58
C ARG A 177 -7.23 -4.42 -11.82
N SER A 178 -6.36 -4.80 -10.88
CA SER A 178 -5.55 -6.00 -10.96
C SER A 178 -5.40 -6.66 -9.58
N SER A 179 -5.08 -7.94 -9.55
CA SER A 179 -4.77 -8.67 -8.31
C SER A 179 -3.41 -9.36 -8.40
N LEU A 180 -2.76 -9.52 -7.25
CA LEU A 180 -1.69 -10.49 -7.05
C LEU A 180 -2.33 -11.89 -6.98
N LYS A 181 -1.66 -12.91 -7.51
CA LYS A 181 -2.07 -14.32 -7.43
C LYS A 181 -0.85 -15.17 -7.11
N ASP A 182 -0.92 -16.03 -6.11
CA ASP A 182 0.18 -16.93 -5.74
C ASP A 182 1.50 -16.19 -5.48
N GLY A 183 1.45 -15.05 -4.79
CA GLY A 183 2.63 -14.22 -4.55
C GLY A 183 3.17 -13.49 -5.78
N ARG A 184 2.45 -13.50 -6.91
CA ARG A 184 2.95 -12.98 -8.19
C ARG A 184 1.96 -12.03 -8.87
N TRP A 185 2.50 -11.01 -9.51
CA TRP A 185 1.81 -10.18 -10.50
C TRP A 185 2.67 -10.09 -11.75
N GLY A 186 2.03 -10.09 -12.92
CA GLY A 186 2.70 -9.99 -14.22
C GLY A 186 2.01 -9.01 -15.16
N GLY A 187 2.81 -8.26 -15.90
CA GLY A 187 2.35 -7.25 -16.83
C GLY A 187 3.45 -6.80 -17.78
N GLU A 188 3.21 -5.66 -18.40
CA GLU A 188 4.07 -5.08 -19.41
C GLU A 188 4.22 -3.59 -19.18
N ALA A 189 5.40 -3.05 -19.44
CA ALA A 189 5.63 -1.62 -19.52
C ALA A 189 5.92 -1.22 -20.97
N PHE A 190 5.44 -0.04 -21.36
CA PHE A 190 5.61 0.52 -22.69
C PHE A 190 6.14 1.94 -22.55
N ILE A 191 7.25 2.24 -23.21
CA ILE A 191 7.87 3.58 -23.24
C ILE A 191 7.80 4.12 -24.67
N TYR A 192 7.05 5.20 -24.87
CA TYR A 192 6.83 5.79 -26.20
C TYR A 192 7.23 7.27 -26.28
N GLY A 193 7.60 7.89 -25.16
CA GLY A 193 8.23 9.21 -25.12
C GLY A 193 9.66 9.17 -25.64
N PHE A 194 10.00 10.10 -26.54
CA PHE A 194 11.29 10.10 -27.23
C PHE A 194 12.48 10.26 -26.28
N ALA A 195 12.38 11.17 -25.30
CA ALA A 195 13.45 11.39 -24.32
C ALA A 195 13.61 10.15 -23.41
N GLU A 196 12.49 9.55 -23.01
CA GLU A 196 12.44 8.36 -22.16
C GLU A 196 12.95 7.10 -22.86
N GLN A 197 12.92 7.04 -24.20
CA GLN A 197 13.53 5.94 -24.95
C GLN A 197 15.05 6.07 -25.07
N GLN A 198 15.61 7.28 -24.97
CA GLN A 198 17.06 7.49 -25.02
C GLN A 198 17.75 7.07 -23.73
N ASP A 199 17.10 7.32 -22.60
CA ASP A 199 17.48 6.81 -21.29
C ASP A 199 16.22 6.36 -20.54
N ASP A 200 15.99 5.04 -20.55
CA ASP A 200 14.84 4.39 -19.94
C ASP A 200 15.00 4.21 -18.43
N SER A 201 16.22 4.30 -17.89
CA SER A 201 16.54 4.00 -16.50
C SER A 201 15.64 4.75 -15.49
N PRO A 202 15.47 6.09 -15.59
CA PRO A 202 14.62 6.83 -14.64
C PRO A 202 13.13 6.45 -14.76
N THR A 203 12.69 6.14 -15.98
CA THR A 203 11.32 5.69 -16.27
C THR A 203 11.06 4.33 -15.63
N LEU A 204 11.99 3.39 -15.78
CA LEU A 204 11.89 2.06 -15.18
C LEU A 204 11.94 2.12 -13.65
N GLU A 205 12.77 3.00 -13.06
CA GLU A 205 12.78 3.25 -11.61
C GLU A 205 11.45 3.81 -11.10
N THR A 206 10.84 4.73 -11.86
CA THR A 206 9.52 5.30 -11.55
C THR A 206 8.43 4.23 -11.59
N ILE A 207 8.38 3.44 -12.66
CA ILE A 207 7.44 2.31 -12.82
C ILE A 207 7.61 1.33 -11.65
N LYS A 208 8.85 1.00 -11.31
CA LYS A 208 9.18 0.12 -10.20
C LYS A 208 8.70 0.65 -8.85
N SER A 209 8.93 1.94 -8.57
CA SER A 209 8.47 2.59 -7.34
C SER A 209 6.96 2.52 -7.20
N ASP A 210 6.24 2.93 -8.24
CA ASP A 210 4.79 3.09 -8.19
C ASP A 210 4.05 1.75 -8.22
N LEU A 211 4.59 0.74 -8.91
CA LEU A 211 4.07 -0.63 -8.82
C LEU A 211 4.20 -1.19 -7.41
N VAL A 212 5.35 -1.00 -6.75
CA VAL A 212 5.52 -1.48 -5.37
C VAL A 212 4.58 -0.76 -4.42
N ARG A 213 4.36 0.54 -4.60
CA ARG A 213 3.37 1.31 -3.82
C ARG A 213 1.92 0.87 -4.06
N ALA A 214 1.59 0.42 -5.28
CA ALA A 214 0.25 -0.08 -5.61
C ALA A 214 0.02 -1.51 -5.10
N ILE A 215 1.01 -2.40 -5.26
CA ILE A 215 0.86 -3.83 -5.03
C ILE A 215 1.15 -4.22 -3.59
N LEU A 216 2.31 -3.82 -3.05
CA LEU A 216 2.78 -4.33 -1.76
C LEU A 216 1.79 -4.07 -0.60
N PRO A 217 1.12 -2.91 -0.49
CA PRO A 217 0.12 -2.70 0.56
C PRO A 217 -1.03 -3.69 0.55
N THR A 218 -1.37 -4.26 -0.62
CA THR A 218 -2.46 -5.24 -0.73
C THR A 218 -2.16 -6.58 -0.06
N THR A 219 -0.91 -6.81 0.34
CA THR A 219 -0.48 -8.06 0.97
C THR A 219 -0.31 -7.94 2.48
N SER A 220 -0.76 -6.85 3.12
CA SER A 220 -0.73 -6.75 4.59
C SER A 220 -1.49 -7.92 5.21
N GLY A 221 -0.88 -8.59 6.18
CA GLY A 221 -1.50 -9.65 6.99
C GLY A 221 -2.39 -9.11 8.10
N ARG A 222 -2.88 -7.87 7.96
CA ARG A 222 -3.66 -7.15 8.98
C ARG A 222 -4.78 -6.34 8.34
N VAL A 223 -4.57 -5.05 8.13
CA VAL A 223 -5.56 -4.10 7.60
C VAL A 223 -5.07 -3.59 6.26
N ILE A 224 -5.88 -3.78 5.23
CA ILE A 224 -5.61 -3.24 3.89
C ILE A 224 -6.63 -2.15 3.61
N CYS A 225 -6.15 -0.93 3.34
CA CYS A 225 -6.97 0.21 2.96
C CYS A 225 -6.64 0.62 1.53
N GLY A 226 -7.63 0.59 0.63
CA GLY A 226 -7.50 0.97 -0.78
C GLY A 226 -8.31 2.22 -1.09
N VAL A 227 -7.74 3.12 -1.89
CA VAL A 227 -8.44 4.31 -2.41
C VAL A 227 -8.26 4.37 -3.93
N TYR A 228 -9.35 4.52 -4.69
CA TYR A 228 -9.30 4.58 -6.15
C TYR A 228 -10.47 5.37 -6.75
N HIS A 229 -10.41 5.66 -8.05
CA HIS A 229 -11.42 6.45 -8.76
C HIS A 229 -12.15 5.60 -9.80
N PRO A 230 -13.34 5.05 -9.50
CA PRO A 230 -14.16 4.36 -10.49
C PRO A 230 -14.61 5.29 -11.62
N ASP A 231 -14.77 4.75 -12.83
CA ASP A 231 -15.08 5.55 -14.02
C ASP A 231 -16.39 6.32 -13.92
N ARG A 232 -17.36 5.78 -13.19
CA ARG A 232 -18.70 6.36 -13.02
C ARG A 232 -18.81 7.33 -11.85
N TYR A 233 -17.75 7.51 -11.07
CA TYR A 233 -17.77 8.42 -9.92
C TYR A 233 -17.67 9.88 -10.38
N ASP A 234 -18.17 10.76 -9.53
CA ASP A 234 -17.96 12.20 -9.68
C ASP A 234 -16.45 12.52 -9.63
N PRO A 235 -15.94 13.52 -10.40
CA PRO A 235 -14.54 13.92 -10.34
C PRO A 235 -13.98 14.17 -8.93
N ASN A 236 -14.83 14.59 -7.98
CA ASN A 236 -14.48 14.86 -6.58
C ASN A 236 -14.73 13.67 -5.63
N ALA A 237 -15.17 12.53 -6.14
CA ALA A 237 -15.47 11.33 -5.37
C ALA A 237 -14.45 10.22 -5.62
N ARG A 238 -14.03 9.52 -4.56
CA ARG A 238 -13.18 8.33 -4.64
C ARG A 238 -13.82 7.19 -3.88
N ARG A 239 -13.59 5.96 -4.33
CA ARG A 239 -13.92 4.77 -3.58
C ARG A 239 -12.84 4.56 -2.52
N ILE A 240 -13.25 4.28 -1.28
CA ILE A 240 -12.38 3.78 -0.22
C ILE A 240 -12.90 2.45 0.29
N GLU A 241 -12.01 1.47 0.43
CA GLU A 241 -12.31 0.11 0.87
C GLU A 241 -11.31 -0.34 1.91
N ILE A 242 -11.80 -1.00 2.95
CA ILE A 242 -11.00 -1.62 4.00
C ILE A 242 -11.32 -3.10 4.01
N THR A 243 -10.27 -3.91 3.92
CA THR A 243 -10.33 -5.36 4.05
C THR A 243 -9.43 -5.82 5.19
N LEU A 244 -9.89 -6.80 5.97
CA LEU A 244 -9.12 -7.45 7.02
C LEU A 244 -8.57 -8.80 6.53
N ASP A 245 -7.32 -9.09 6.88
CA ASP A 245 -6.73 -10.41 6.63
C ASP A 245 -7.40 -11.50 7.46
N SER A 246 -7.32 -12.74 6.96
CA SER A 246 -7.73 -13.98 7.63
C SER A 246 -7.35 -14.04 9.11
N ARG A 247 -6.11 -13.67 9.49
CA ARG A 247 -5.66 -13.71 10.89
C ARG A 247 -6.45 -12.76 11.80
N VAL A 248 -6.86 -11.61 11.27
CA VAL A 248 -7.70 -10.65 11.99
C VAL A 248 -9.13 -11.20 12.10
N LEU A 249 -9.64 -11.83 11.04
CA LEU A 249 -10.97 -12.45 11.06
C LEU A 249 -11.07 -13.58 12.08
N ASP A 250 -10.04 -14.44 12.14
CA ASP A 250 -9.94 -15.51 13.12
C ASP A 250 -9.91 -14.95 14.55
N PHE A 251 -9.21 -13.83 14.76
CA PHE A 251 -9.20 -13.14 16.04
C PHE A 251 -10.57 -12.58 16.44
N LEU A 252 -11.31 -12.02 15.48
CA LEU A 252 -12.64 -11.45 15.71
C LEU A 252 -13.72 -12.53 15.87
N ASN A 253 -13.47 -13.75 15.39
CA ASN A 253 -14.38 -14.90 15.51
C ASN A 253 -15.82 -14.58 15.06
N GLY A 254 -15.94 -13.89 13.92
CA GLY A 254 -17.23 -13.50 13.33
C GLY A 254 -17.85 -12.21 13.88
N GLU A 255 -17.27 -11.61 14.93
CA GLU A 255 -17.76 -10.34 15.47
C GLU A 255 -17.41 -9.15 14.55
N PRO A 256 -18.33 -8.18 14.37
CA PRO A 256 -18.04 -6.96 13.66
C PRO A 256 -16.96 -6.13 14.37
N LEU A 257 -16.08 -5.49 13.59
CA LEU A 257 -15.10 -4.54 14.13
C LEU A 257 -15.63 -3.12 13.95
N VAL A 258 -15.87 -2.43 15.07
CA VAL A 258 -16.26 -1.02 15.10
C VAL A 258 -15.01 -0.16 15.20
N PHE A 259 -14.93 0.90 14.38
CA PHE A 259 -13.85 1.86 14.42
C PHE A 259 -14.37 3.29 14.25
N LYS A 260 -13.60 4.27 14.74
CA LYS A 260 -13.91 5.69 14.60
C LYS A 260 -13.37 6.22 13.28
N ILE A 261 -14.25 6.78 12.44
CA ILE A 261 -13.83 7.46 11.21
C ILE A 261 -13.10 8.75 11.61
N PRO A 262 -11.87 9.00 11.11
CA PRO A 262 -11.13 10.23 11.36
C PRO A 262 -11.93 11.46 10.90
N VAL A 263 -11.88 12.54 11.69
CA VAL A 263 -12.49 13.82 11.32
C VAL A 263 -11.55 14.54 10.37
N LEU A 264 -12.03 14.79 9.15
CA LEU A 264 -11.25 15.40 8.06
C LEU A 264 -12.05 16.57 7.50
N GLU A 265 -11.68 17.80 7.85
CA GLU A 265 -12.51 18.99 7.61
C GLU A 265 -12.96 19.15 6.14
N LYS A 266 -12.07 18.87 5.19
CA LYS A 266 -12.31 19.00 3.75
C LYS A 266 -12.70 17.69 3.07
N ARG A 267 -13.12 16.67 3.83
CA ARG A 267 -13.58 15.38 3.32
C ARG A 267 -14.88 14.96 3.99
N PHE A 268 -15.76 14.30 3.25
CA PHE A 268 -16.91 13.62 3.83
C PHE A 268 -17.07 12.22 3.23
N PHE A 269 -17.63 11.32 4.04
CA PHE A 269 -17.78 9.91 3.68
C PHE A 269 -19.26 9.58 3.47
N VAL A 270 -19.56 8.99 2.32
CA VAL A 270 -20.88 8.43 2.00
C VAL A 270 -20.74 6.91 2.03
N MET A 271 -21.29 6.30 3.07
CA MET A 271 -21.10 4.89 3.38
C MET A 271 -21.90 4.00 2.43
N ASP A 272 -21.42 2.79 2.15
CA ASP A 272 -22.29 1.76 1.60
C ASP A 272 -23.40 1.43 2.61
N ASP A 273 -24.64 1.27 2.15
CA ASP A 273 -25.81 1.05 2.99
C ASP A 273 -25.55 0.05 4.14
N LYS A 274 -26.03 0.39 5.35
CA LYS A 274 -25.95 -0.40 6.60
C LYS A 274 -24.56 -0.56 7.24
N ARG A 275 -23.52 0.15 6.80
CA ARG A 275 -22.16 0.08 7.41
C ARG A 275 -21.78 1.27 8.31
N SER A 276 -22.79 2.01 8.77
CA SER A 276 -22.71 3.04 9.80
C SER A 276 -23.79 2.78 10.85
N ASN A 277 -23.42 2.85 12.13
CA ASN A 277 -24.38 2.85 13.24
C ASN A 277 -24.72 4.28 13.70
N THR A 278 -23.87 5.26 13.38
CA THR A 278 -24.00 6.70 13.67
C THR A 278 -22.98 7.51 12.83
N GLU A 279 -23.16 8.83 12.72
CA GLU A 279 -22.17 9.74 12.14
C GLU A 279 -20.78 9.54 12.79
N GLY A 280 -19.73 9.43 11.96
CA GLY A 280 -18.35 9.26 12.43
C GLY A 280 -17.93 7.86 12.90
N ILE A 281 -18.79 6.83 12.75
CA ILE A 281 -18.47 5.43 13.10
C ILE A 281 -18.55 4.55 11.86
N GLY A 282 -17.51 3.73 11.64
CA GLY A 282 -17.49 2.68 10.64
C GLY A 282 -17.60 1.30 11.29
N VAL A 283 -18.27 0.37 10.60
CA VAL A 283 -18.43 -1.01 11.05
C VAL A 283 -17.97 -1.97 9.96
N ILE A 284 -16.87 -2.71 10.22
CA ILE A 284 -16.37 -3.75 9.34
C ILE A 284 -17.14 -5.04 9.65
N VAL A 285 -17.83 -5.58 8.66
CA VAL A 285 -18.63 -6.81 8.76
C VAL A 285 -18.03 -7.84 7.81
N ASN A 286 -17.79 -9.06 8.31
CA ASN A 286 -17.15 -10.14 7.55
C ASN A 286 -15.85 -9.69 6.86
N GLY A 287 -15.06 -8.86 7.54
CA GLY A 287 -13.78 -8.38 7.04
C GLY A 287 -13.82 -7.28 6.01
N PHE A 288 -14.98 -6.74 5.67
CA PHE A 288 -15.09 -5.69 4.67
C PHE A 288 -15.83 -4.44 5.15
N TRP A 289 -15.33 -3.29 4.72
CA TRP A 289 -15.97 -1.99 4.83
C TRP A 289 -15.69 -1.16 3.58
N GLY A 290 -16.66 -0.34 3.17
CA GLY A 290 -16.54 0.48 1.96
C GLY A 290 -17.40 1.73 2.03
N ALA A 291 -16.90 2.80 1.43
CA ALA A 291 -17.57 4.09 1.30
C ALA A 291 -17.09 4.85 0.05
N ALA A 292 -17.77 5.92 -0.31
CA ALA A 292 -17.21 6.99 -1.12
C ALA A 292 -16.63 8.07 -0.21
N VAL A 293 -15.39 8.48 -0.46
CA VAL A 293 -14.79 9.69 0.14
C VAL A 293 -14.84 10.81 -0.88
N ASN A 294 -15.39 11.95 -0.48
CA ASN A 294 -15.65 13.08 -1.35
C ASN A 294 -14.89 14.31 -0.85
N SER A 295 -14.43 15.15 -1.77
CA SER A 295 -13.95 16.49 -1.42
C SER A 295 -15.10 17.39 -0.99
N ASN A 296 -14.91 18.15 0.10
CA ASN A 296 -15.93 19.02 0.68
C ASN A 296 -15.62 20.50 0.37
N GLY A 297 -16.31 21.09 -0.60
CA GLY A 297 -16.21 22.52 -0.91
C GLY A 297 -14.84 22.97 -1.44
N VAL A 298 -14.01 22.05 -1.93
CA VAL A 298 -12.69 22.30 -2.53
C VAL A 298 -12.47 21.30 -3.66
N GLU A 299 -11.74 21.69 -4.70
CA GLU A 299 -11.35 20.76 -5.76
C GLU A 299 -10.36 19.71 -5.22
N GLU A 300 -10.39 18.51 -5.78
CA GLU A 300 -9.52 17.42 -5.32
C GLU A 300 -8.03 17.77 -5.32
N VAL A 301 -7.59 18.51 -6.33
CA VAL A 301 -6.17 18.91 -6.51
C VAL A 301 -5.72 19.96 -5.49
N GLU A 302 -6.67 20.73 -4.93
CA GLU A 302 -6.42 21.77 -3.93
C GLU A 302 -6.74 21.30 -2.51
N ASN A 303 -7.22 20.06 -2.34
CA ASN A 303 -7.64 19.56 -1.05
C ASN A 303 -6.43 19.42 -0.10
N PRO A 304 -6.43 20.09 1.07
CA PRO A 304 -5.29 20.06 1.98
C PRO A 304 -5.04 18.67 2.58
N THR A 305 -6.07 17.82 2.63
CA THR A 305 -5.93 16.43 3.06
C THR A 305 -5.82 15.54 1.83
N SER A 306 -4.61 15.10 1.51
CA SER A 306 -4.36 14.22 0.35
C SER A 306 -5.06 12.86 0.50
N LEU A 307 -5.36 12.19 -0.62
CA LEU A 307 -5.94 10.82 -0.57
C LEU A 307 -5.02 9.80 0.11
N ALA A 308 -3.69 9.98 0.02
CA ALA A 308 -2.73 9.15 0.74
C ALA A 308 -2.86 9.33 2.26
N GLU A 309 -3.08 10.57 2.72
CA GLU A 309 -3.36 10.85 4.12
C GLU A 309 -4.70 10.24 4.57
N VAL A 310 -5.77 10.38 3.76
CA VAL A 310 -7.06 9.72 4.02
C VAL A 310 -6.88 8.21 4.19
N GLN A 311 -6.22 7.57 3.23
CA GLN A 311 -5.97 6.11 3.22
C GLN A 311 -5.30 5.67 4.53
N VAL A 312 -4.22 6.34 4.91
CA VAL A 312 -3.42 5.99 6.09
C VAL A 312 -4.16 6.29 7.38
N LEU A 313 -4.84 7.43 7.49
CA LEU A 313 -5.63 7.76 8.70
C LEU A 313 -6.74 6.74 8.94
N MET A 314 -7.39 6.27 7.88
CA MET A 314 -8.40 5.21 7.96
C MET A 314 -7.77 3.87 8.37
N GLN A 315 -6.61 3.51 7.82
CA GLN A 315 -5.87 2.31 8.24
C GLN A 315 -5.47 2.37 9.71
N ILE A 316 -4.91 3.51 10.17
CA ILE A 316 -4.53 3.75 11.56
C ILE A 316 -5.75 3.64 12.48
N ALA A 317 -6.91 4.16 12.08
CA ALA A 317 -8.12 4.09 12.89
C ALA A 317 -8.55 2.65 13.17
N VAL A 318 -8.50 1.78 12.16
CA VAL A 318 -8.82 0.35 12.30
C VAL A 318 -7.76 -0.38 13.13
N GLU A 319 -6.46 -0.12 12.87
CA GLU A 319 -5.37 -0.70 13.65
C GLU A 319 -5.46 -0.30 15.14
N LYS A 320 -5.87 0.94 15.46
CA LYS A 320 -6.13 1.36 16.85
C LYS A 320 -7.24 0.54 17.50
N SER A 321 -8.37 0.36 16.81
CA SER A 321 -9.47 -0.46 17.31
C SER A 321 -9.04 -1.92 17.53
N LEU A 322 -8.21 -2.49 16.65
CA LEU A 322 -7.62 -3.82 16.85
C LEU A 322 -6.69 -3.87 18.07
N SER A 323 -5.83 -2.86 18.24
CA SER A 323 -4.94 -2.74 19.40
C SER A 323 -5.74 -2.68 20.72
N GLU A 324 -6.82 -1.90 20.75
CA GLU A 324 -7.71 -1.77 21.92
C GLU A 324 -8.40 -3.09 22.29
N LEU A 325 -8.82 -3.87 21.28
CA LEU A 325 -9.36 -5.24 21.47
C LEU A 325 -8.29 -6.26 21.88
N GLY A 326 -7.00 -5.88 21.85
CA GLY A 326 -5.89 -6.73 22.27
C GLY A 326 -5.36 -7.66 21.19
N TYR A 327 -5.60 -7.38 19.90
CA TYR A 327 -5.08 -8.19 18.79
C TYR A 327 -3.55 -8.35 18.88
N ASN A 328 -2.83 -7.26 19.16
CA ASN A 328 -1.36 -7.27 19.21
C ASN A 328 -0.80 -8.14 20.34
N ARG A 329 -1.53 -8.31 21.45
CA ARG A 329 -1.14 -9.16 22.58
C ARG A 329 -1.21 -10.66 22.23
N LYS A 330 -2.11 -11.05 21.33
CA LYS A 330 -2.31 -12.46 20.94
C LYS A 330 -1.37 -12.92 19.82
N GLN A 331 -0.58 -12.02 19.24
CA GLN A 331 0.41 -12.34 18.20
C GLN A 331 1.86 -12.42 18.73
N ALA A 332 2.05 -12.26 20.04
CA ALA A 332 3.36 -12.32 20.69
C ALA A 332 3.84 -13.77 20.84
#